data_AF-A0A7L5RXF4-F1
#
_entry.id   AF-A0A7L5RXF4-F1
#
_cell.length_a   1.000
_cell.length_b   1.000
_cell.length_c   1.000
_cell.angle_alpha   90.00
_cell.angle_beta   90.00
_cell.angle_gamma   90.00
#
_symmetry.space_group_name_H-M   'P 1'
#
loop_
_entity.id
_entity.type
_entity.pdbx_description
1 polymer ?
#
loop_
_entity_poly.entity_id
_entity_poly.type
_entity_poly.pdbx_seq_one_letter_code
_entity_poly.pdbx_strand_id
1 'polypeptide(L)'
;MPFWIELLVCAFLLLGSLFALVGAIGLFRLPDFYMRLHGPTKATTLGVGSIILASIVFFGNQGEGLSLHELLITLFLFITAPVSAHMLAKAAMQQKLPVDEKTTGKPWE
;
A
#
# COMPACT_ATOMS: atom_id res chain seq x y z
N MET A 1 10.25 16.91 -21.14
CA MET A 1 9.04 16.06 -21.02
C MET A 1 7.90 16.79 -21.70
N PRO A 2 6.98 16.10 -22.39
CA PRO A 2 5.76 16.74 -22.85
C PRO A 2 4.78 16.97 -21.68
N PHE A 3 4.01 18.06 -21.72
CA PHE A 3 3.15 18.52 -20.62
C PHE A 3 2.16 17.46 -20.09
N TRP A 4 1.61 16.63 -20.97
CA TRP A 4 0.68 15.57 -20.59
C TRP A 4 1.32 14.47 -19.72
N ILE A 5 2.63 14.23 -19.87
CA ILE A 5 3.37 13.29 -19.02
C ILE A 5 3.58 13.88 -17.63
N GLU A 6 3.89 15.18 -17.52
CA GLU A 6 4.00 15.87 -16.24
C GLU A 6 2.69 15.80 -15.45
N LEU A 7 1.56 16.06 -16.13
CA LEU A 7 0.24 15.96 -15.51
C LEU A 7 -0.04 14.54 -14.98
N LEU A 8 0.34 13.52 -15.74
CA LEU A 8 0.15 12.12 -15.39
C LEU A 8 1.03 11.72 -14.19
N VAL A 9 2.29 12.15 -14.15
CA VAL A 9 3.19 11.96 -12.99
C VAL A 9 2.61 12.63 -11.75
N CYS A 10 2.16 13.89 -11.85
CA CYS A 10 1.51 14.59 -10.75
C CYS A 10 0.25 13.86 -10.26
N ALA A 11 -0.58 13.37 -11.17
CA ALA A 11 -1.79 12.62 -10.81
C ALA A 11 -1.46 11.35 -10.01
N PHE A 12 -0.46 10.58 -10.43
CA PHE A 12 -0.02 9.40 -9.69
C PHE A 12 0.59 9.72 -8.33
N LEU A 13 1.37 10.81 -8.21
CA LEU A 13 1.91 11.24 -6.92
C LEU A 13 0.81 11.69 -5.96
N LEU A 14 -0.20 12.41 -6.44
CA LEU A 14 -1.35 12.83 -5.63
C LEU A 14 -2.20 11.62 -5.20
N LEU A 15 -2.47 10.70 -6.11
CA LEU A 15 -3.17 9.44 -5.78
C LEU A 15 -2.37 8.64 -4.75
N GLY A 16 -1.07 8.47 -4.97
CA GLY A 16 -0.17 7.77 -4.06
C GLY A 16 -0.21 8.35 -2.65
N SER A 17 -0.09 9.68 -2.56
CA SER A 17 -0.13 10.44 -1.30
C SER A 17 -1.52 10.35 -0.63
N LEU A 18 -2.60 10.40 -1.40
CA LEU A 18 -3.96 10.24 -0.89
C LEU A 18 -4.16 8.86 -0.25
N PHE A 19 -3.72 7.78 -0.92
CA PHE A 19 -3.82 6.43 -0.36
C PHE A 19 -2.92 6.23 0.85
N ALA A 20 -1.74 6.86 0.88
CA ALA A 20 -0.88 6.86 2.07
C ALA A 20 -1.58 7.53 3.26
N LEU A 21 -2.20 8.70 3.03
CA LEU A 21 -2.97 9.42 4.05
C LEU A 21 -4.18 8.60 4.53
N VAL A 22 -4.98 8.06 3.60
CA VAL A 22 -6.13 7.21 3.93
C VAL A 22 -5.70 5.97 4.71
N GLY A 23 -4.58 5.34 4.35
CA GLY A 23 -4.06 4.19 5.08
C GLY A 23 -3.57 4.55 6.48
N ALA A 24 -2.93 5.71 6.67
CA ALA A 24 -2.54 6.21 7.98
C ALA A 24 -3.76 6.52 8.86
N ILE A 25 -4.78 7.17 8.30
CA ILE A 25 -6.06 7.43 8.99
C ILE A 25 -6.74 6.11 9.34
N GLY A 26 -6.77 5.13 8.42
CA GLY A 26 -7.33 3.81 8.66
C GLY A 26 -6.60 3.07 9.79
N LEU A 27 -5.27 3.13 9.82
CA LEU A 27 -4.46 2.55 10.89
C LEU A 27 -4.71 3.23 12.25
N PHE A 28 -4.99 4.53 12.28
CA PHE A 28 -5.26 5.26 13.51
C PHE A 28 -6.70 5.12 14.01
N ARG A 29 -7.69 5.07 13.09
CA ARG A 29 -9.11 5.23 13.41
C ARG A 29 -9.93 3.93 13.45
N LEU A 30 -9.49 2.87 12.78
CA LEU A 30 -10.26 1.62 12.73
C LEU A 30 -10.24 0.90 14.10
N PRO A 31 -11.34 0.23 14.47
CA PRO A 31 -11.61 -0.14 15.86
C PRO A 31 -10.79 -1.34 16.36
N ASP A 32 -10.51 -2.32 15.49
CA ASP A 32 -9.76 -3.52 15.85
C ASP A 32 -8.53 -3.75 14.97
N PHE A 33 -7.65 -4.65 15.41
CA PHE A 33 -6.39 -4.97 14.72
C PHE A 33 -6.60 -5.42 13.27
N TYR A 34 -7.59 -6.27 13.00
CA TYR A 34 -7.84 -6.83 11.68
C TYR A 34 -8.35 -5.76 10.72
N MET A 35 -9.28 -4.92 11.17
CA MET A 35 -9.74 -3.75 10.41
C MET A 35 -8.59 -2.79 10.15
N ARG A 36 -7.79 -2.48 11.18
CA ARG A 36 -6.62 -1.59 11.05
C ARG A 36 -5.63 -2.08 10.01
N LEU A 37 -5.44 -3.39 9.85
CA LEU A 37 -4.54 -3.99 8.86
C LEU A 37 -4.92 -3.66 7.41
N HIS A 38 -6.19 -3.38 7.13
CA HIS A 38 -6.63 -2.94 5.79
C HIS A 38 -6.08 -1.54 5.43
N GLY A 39 -5.81 -0.68 6.40
CA GLY A 39 -5.27 0.66 6.16
C GLY A 39 -3.87 0.61 5.54
N PRO A 40 -2.87 0.08 6.25
CA PRO A 40 -1.50 -0.05 5.74
C PRO A 40 -1.40 -0.86 4.45
N THR A 41 -2.17 -1.95 4.30
CA THR A 41 -2.12 -2.78 3.08
C THR A 41 -2.62 -2.03 1.84
N LYS A 42 -3.64 -1.18 1.95
CA LYS A 42 -4.08 -0.28 0.87
C LYS A 42 -3.06 0.81 0.57
N ALA A 43 -2.44 1.39 1.61
CA ALA A 43 -1.38 2.39 1.44
C ALA A 43 -0.16 1.81 0.70
N THR A 44 0.27 0.59 1.01
CA THR A 44 1.42 -0.03 0.34
C THR A 44 1.08 -0.48 -1.08
N THR A 45 -0.08 -1.06 -1.33
CA THR A 45 -0.42 -1.58 -2.66
C THR A 45 -0.78 -0.46 -3.64
N LEU A 46 -1.77 0.38 -3.29
CA LEU A 46 -2.24 1.44 -4.18
C LEU A 46 -1.41 2.72 -4.02
N GLY A 47 -1.03 3.07 -2.79
CA GLY A 47 -0.27 4.30 -2.52
C GLY A 47 1.14 4.23 -3.09
N VAL A 48 1.97 3.33 -2.54
CA VAL A 48 3.35 3.14 -3.03
C VAL A 48 3.36 2.64 -4.48
N GLY A 49 2.43 1.78 -4.88
CA GLY A 49 2.29 1.36 -6.29
C GLY A 49 2.09 2.54 -7.24
N SER A 50 1.24 3.51 -6.90
CA SER A 50 1.06 4.73 -7.71
C SER A 50 2.34 5.57 -7.78
N ILE A 51 3.08 5.69 -6.67
CA ILE A 51 4.35 6.44 -6.64
C ILE A 51 5.41 5.77 -7.52
N ILE A 52 5.48 4.44 -7.51
CA ILE A 52 6.39 3.69 -8.38
C ILE A 52 6.01 3.88 -9.85
N LEU A 53 4.71 3.85 -10.19
CA LEU A 53 4.27 4.14 -11.56
C LEU A 53 4.64 5.56 -11.99
N ALA A 54 4.51 6.55 -11.09
CA ALA A 54 4.98 7.92 -11.35
C ALA A 54 6.48 7.96 -11.66
N SER A 55 7.29 7.23 -10.87
CA SER A 55 8.73 7.08 -11.07
C SER A 55 9.04 6.49 -12.45
N ILE A 56 8.43 5.34 -12.80
CA ILE A 56 8.65 4.64 -14.07
C ILE A 56 8.35 5.56 -15.26
N VAL A 57 7.26 6.32 -15.20
CA VAL A 57 6.90 7.25 -16.28
C VAL A 57 7.90 8.40 -16.36
N PHE A 58 8.31 8.95 -15.22
CA PHE A 58 9.25 10.06 -15.15
C PHE A 58 10.65 9.67 -15.66
N PHE A 59 11.24 8.58 -15.17
CA PHE A 59 12.57 8.16 -15.59
C PHE A 59 12.56 7.53 -16.99
N GLY A 60 11.49 6.82 -17.36
CA GLY A 60 11.30 6.28 -18.70
C GLY A 60 11.33 7.35 -19.79
N ASN A 61 10.76 8.54 -19.54
CA ASN A 61 10.81 9.66 -20.50
C ASN A 61 12.15 10.44 -20.47
N GLN A 62 13.01 10.26 -19.45
CA GLN A 62 14.36 10.87 -19.42
C GLN A 62 15.41 10.07 -20.22
N GLY A 63 15.04 8.90 -20.77
CA GLY A 63 15.96 8.06 -21.56
C GLY A 63 16.87 7.17 -20.71
N GLU A 64 16.70 7.16 -19.39
CA GLU A 64 17.44 6.27 -18.46
C GLU A 64 16.91 4.82 -18.48
N GLY A 65 15.82 4.55 -19.21
CA GLY A 65 15.19 3.24 -19.29
C GLY A 65 14.46 2.85 -17.99
N LEU A 66 13.97 1.61 -17.93
CA LEU A 66 13.44 1.05 -16.68
C LEU A 66 14.60 0.81 -15.72
N SER A 67 14.65 1.55 -14.61
CA SER A 67 15.68 1.35 -13.61
C SER A 67 15.45 0.02 -12.91
N LEU A 68 16.50 -0.79 -12.75
CA LEU A 68 16.44 -2.02 -11.95
C LEU A 68 15.89 -1.75 -10.54
N HIS A 69 16.11 -0.54 -10.00
CA HIS A 69 15.59 -0.13 -8.71
C HIS A 69 14.06 -0.14 -8.66
N GLU A 70 13.37 0.35 -9.68
CA GLU A 70 11.90 0.42 -9.69
C GLU A 70 11.28 -0.97 -9.75
N LEU A 71 11.88 -1.86 -10.56
CA LEU A 71 11.51 -3.26 -10.63
C LEU A 71 11.73 -3.97 -9.29
N LEU A 72 12.90 -3.77 -8.67
CA LEU A 72 13.26 -4.35 -7.38
C LEU A 72 12.32 -3.88 -6.26
N ILE A 73 12.03 -2.58 -6.19
CA ILE A 73 11.10 -2.01 -5.21
C ILE A 73 9.70 -2.60 -5.42
N THR A 74 9.21 -2.64 -6.66
CA THR A 74 7.90 -3.21 -6.98
C THR A 74 7.83 -4.66 -6.51
N LEU A 75 8.76 -5.50 -6.97
CA LEU A 75 8.79 -6.92 -6.66
C LEU A 75 8.86 -7.17 -5.16
N PHE A 76 9.79 -6.48 -4.48
CA PHE A 76 9.99 -6.66 -3.06
C PHE A 76 8.76 -6.24 -2.26
N LEU A 77 8.18 -5.07 -2.56
CA LEU A 77 7.01 -4.58 -1.85
C LEU A 77 5.77 -5.45 -2.10
N PHE A 78 5.57 -5.92 -3.34
CA PHE A 78 4.41 -6.72 -3.72
C PHE A 78 4.44 -8.12 -3.11
N ILE A 79 5.62 -8.66 -2.82
CA ILE A 79 5.77 -9.94 -2.12
C ILE A 79 5.71 -9.72 -0.60
N THR A 80 6.47 -8.76 -0.08
CA THR A 80 6.60 -8.56 1.37
C THR A 80 5.33 -8.03 2.01
N ALA A 81 4.62 -7.09 1.38
CA ALA A 81 3.41 -6.52 1.96
C ALA A 81 2.31 -7.57 2.25
N PRO A 82 1.88 -8.43 1.31
CA PRO A 82 0.87 -9.44 1.61
C PRO A 82 1.38 -10.54 2.56
N VAL A 83 2.66 -10.93 2.46
CA VAL A 83 3.24 -11.92 3.37
C VAL A 83 3.27 -11.39 4.80
N SER A 84 3.74 -10.16 5.01
CA SER A 84 3.74 -9.52 6.32
C SER A 84 2.33 -9.35 6.87
N ALA A 85 1.36 -8.92 6.05
CA ALA A 85 -0.03 -8.81 6.47
C ALA A 85 -0.61 -10.17 6.89
N HIS A 86 -0.35 -11.22 6.13
CA HIS A 86 -0.82 -12.57 6.45
C HIS A 86 -0.19 -13.09 7.76
N MET A 87 1.12 -12.92 7.94
CA MET A 87 1.81 -13.31 9.17
C MET A 87 1.31 -12.54 10.40
N LEU A 88 1.07 -11.24 10.27
CA LEU A 88 0.52 -10.41 11.33
C LEU A 88 -0.91 -10.84 11.70
N ALA A 89 -1.76 -11.11 10.72
CA ALA A 89 -3.12 -11.61 10.96
C ALA A 89 -3.09 -12.98 11.67
N LYS A 90 -2.23 -13.89 11.23
CA LYS A 90 -2.07 -15.21 11.85
C LYS A 90 -1.58 -15.11 13.30
N ALA A 91 -0.60 -14.25 13.57
CA ALA A 91 -0.11 -14.02 14.92
C ALA A 91 -1.19 -13.42 15.83
N ALA A 92 -1.97 -12.44 15.33
CA ALA A 92 -3.10 -11.86 16.05
C ALA A 92 -4.17 -12.90 16.40
N MET A 93 -4.47 -13.83 15.48
CA MET A 93 -5.40 -14.94 15.73
C MET A 93 -4.86 -15.88 16.82
N GLN A 94 -3.58 -16.24 16.76
CA GLN A 94 -2.96 -17.10 17.78
C GLN A 94 -2.95 -16.45 19.17
N GLN A 95 -2.80 -15.13 19.25
CA GLN A 95 -2.88 -14.37 20.50
C GLN A 95 -4.32 -14.08 20.95
N LYS A 96 -5.33 -14.43 20.14
CA LYS A 96 -6.76 -14.16 20.41
C LYS A 96 -7.01 -12.69 20.73
N LEU A 97 -6.44 -11.79 19.91
CA LEU A 97 -6.64 -10.36 20.10
C LEU A 97 -8.14 -10.00 20.13
N PRO A 98 -8.56 -9.09 21.00
CA PRO A 98 -9.95 -8.68 21.09
C PRO A 98 -10.39 -8.04 19.76
N VAL A 99 -11.62 -8.39 19.37
CA VAL A 99 -12.29 -7.84 18.19
C VAL A 99 -13.41 -6.93 18.68
N ASP A 100 -13.63 -5.81 18.00
CA ASP A 100 -14.74 -4.91 18.32
C ASP A 100 -16.09 -5.62 18.10
N GLU A 101 -17.05 -5.39 18.99
CA GLU A 101 -18.38 -6.03 18.95
C GLU A 101 -19.14 -5.77 17.64
N LYS A 102 -18.82 -4.66 16.96
CA LYS A 102 -19.45 -4.27 15.69
C LYS A 102 -18.83 -4.97 14.49
N THR A 103 -17.68 -5.62 14.65
CA THR A 103 -16.95 -6.25 13.55
C THR A 103 -17.58 -7.60 13.19
N THR A 104 -17.98 -7.74 11.94
CA THR A 104 -18.60 -8.94 11.41
C THR A 104 -17.57 -9.90 10.83
N GLY A 105 -17.73 -11.21 11.07
CA GLY A 105 -16.81 -12.25 10.63
C GLY A 105 -15.84 -12.61 11.75
N LYS A 106 -16.16 -13.68 12.48
CA LYS A 106 -15.30 -14.17 13.56
C LYS A 106 -14.05 -14.80 12.95
N PRO A 107 -12.84 -14.51 13.48
CA PRO A 107 -11.66 -15.30 13.15
C PRO A 107 -11.94 -16.78 13.44
N TRP A 108 -11.42 -17.68 12.61
CA TRP A 108 -11.58 -19.13 12.77
C TRP A 108 -11.20 -19.54 14.21
N GLU A 109 -12.06 -20.32 14.88
CA GLU A 109 -11.81 -20.80 16.26
C GLU A 109 -10.64 -21.78 16.34
#